data_AF-A0A2D6XJU6-F1
#
_entry.id   AF-A0A2D6XJU6-F1
#
_cell.length_a   1.000
_cell.length_b   1.000
_cell.length_c   1.000
_cell.angle_alpha   90.00
_cell.angle_beta   90.00
_cell.angle_gamma   90.00
#
_symmetry.space_group_name_H-M   'P 1'
#
loop_
_entity.id
_entity.type
_entity.pdbx_description
1 polymer ?
#
loop_
_entity_poly.entity_id
_entity_poly.type
_entity_poly.pdbx_seq_one_letter_code
_entity_poly.pdbx_strand_id
1 'polypeptide(L)'
;MTLMRKLRPLFTVLALAAFAVLGSWGLILHGPDVSLAQLGRSPRGARTVTFPISIAKGGTGAITAAAARTALVVPNVATAAEWTAAQNFNEVALTDGANISWNWETQQAARVTLTDNRTLDNPTADTFPAGRFASLRVIQDAGGTNTLSYGNAYDFPGGTTPTLTTDGDAVDLLTCYSDGTAILCTISLDMK
;
A
#
# COMPACT_ATOMS: atom_id res chain seq x y z
N MET A 1 -12.23 -104.62 -13.86
CA MET A 1 -12.59 -103.67 -14.92
C MET A 1 -12.37 -102.27 -14.38
N THR A 2 -11.43 -101.43 -14.80
CA THR A 2 -10.50 -101.46 -15.94
C THR A 2 -9.31 -100.57 -15.56
N LEU A 3 -8.12 -101.11 -15.80
CA LEU A 3 -6.79 -100.54 -15.57
C LEU A 3 -6.37 -99.67 -16.77
N MET A 4 -5.32 -98.86 -16.59
CA MET A 4 -4.45 -98.18 -17.58
C MET A 4 -4.68 -96.66 -17.75
N ARG A 5 -3.82 -95.82 -17.15
CA ARG A 5 -2.48 -95.34 -17.59
C ARG A 5 -2.57 -94.20 -18.63
N LYS A 6 -2.12 -92.99 -18.24
CA LYS A 6 -1.06 -92.27 -18.99
C LYS A 6 -0.42 -91.13 -18.18
N LEU A 7 0.92 -91.17 -18.20
CA LEU A 7 1.89 -90.21 -17.67
C LEU A 7 1.80 -88.83 -18.35
N ARG A 8 2.25 -87.79 -17.62
CA ARG A 8 2.47 -86.40 -18.06
C ARG A 8 3.49 -86.28 -19.22
N PRO A 9 3.58 -85.09 -19.87
CA PRO A 9 4.81 -84.33 -19.65
C PRO A 9 4.63 -82.82 -19.46
N LEU A 10 5.53 -82.28 -18.65
CA LEU A 10 5.84 -80.87 -18.41
C LEU A 10 6.88 -80.45 -19.46
N PHE A 11 6.59 -79.49 -20.35
CA PHE A 11 7.59 -78.83 -21.21
C PHE A 11 7.17 -77.38 -21.53
N THR A 12 7.86 -76.45 -20.86
CA THR A 12 8.37 -75.12 -21.27
C THR A 12 7.79 -74.42 -22.50
N VAL A 13 7.17 -73.23 -22.32
CA VAL A 13 7.48 -72.02 -23.14
C VAL A 13 7.42 -70.78 -22.25
N LEU A 14 8.59 -70.15 -22.13
CA LEU A 14 8.86 -68.84 -21.54
C LEU A 14 8.32 -67.75 -22.47
N ALA A 15 7.41 -66.88 -22.01
CA ALA A 15 7.06 -65.64 -22.71
C ALA A 15 7.35 -64.45 -21.80
N LEU A 16 8.61 -64.00 -21.86
CA LEU A 16 9.09 -62.74 -21.32
C LEU A 16 8.59 -61.62 -22.24
N ALA A 17 7.52 -60.91 -21.86
CA ALA A 17 7.10 -59.71 -22.57
C ALA A 17 7.85 -58.49 -22.01
N ALA A 18 9.02 -58.21 -22.56
CA ALA A 18 9.63 -56.89 -22.51
C ALA A 18 9.37 -56.18 -23.84
N PHE A 19 8.59 -55.11 -23.83
CA PHE A 19 8.61 -54.11 -24.89
C PHE A 19 8.86 -52.75 -24.24
N ALA A 20 10.07 -52.24 -24.47
CA ALA A 20 10.45 -50.89 -24.12
C ALA A 20 9.76 -49.91 -25.08
N VAL A 21 9.17 -48.84 -24.53
CA VAL A 21 8.98 -47.59 -25.27
C VAL A 21 9.77 -46.52 -24.54
N LEU A 22 10.84 -46.07 -25.20
CA LEU A 22 11.52 -44.82 -24.92
C LEU A 22 10.52 -43.68 -25.08
N GLY A 23 10.27 -42.92 -24.02
CA GLY A 23 9.44 -41.74 -24.07
C GLY A 23 9.32 -41.10 -22.70
N SER A 24 10.11 -40.05 -22.46
CA SER A 24 9.74 -39.08 -21.42
C SER A 24 8.41 -38.43 -21.79
N TRP A 25 7.74 -37.90 -20.77
CA TRP A 25 6.59 -36.97 -20.80
C TRP A 25 5.20 -37.62 -20.72
N GLY A 26 4.65 -37.53 -19.52
CA GLY A 26 3.23 -37.73 -19.23
C GLY A 26 2.88 -37.19 -17.85
N LEU A 27 3.08 -35.89 -17.62
CA LEU A 27 2.32 -35.19 -16.59
C LEU A 27 0.86 -35.24 -17.03
N ILE A 28 0.08 -36.20 -16.52
CA ILE A 28 -1.36 -36.18 -16.74
C ILE A 28 -1.95 -35.23 -15.70
N LEU A 29 -2.15 -33.99 -16.11
CA LEU A 29 -2.99 -33.02 -15.42
C LEU A 29 -4.45 -33.49 -15.54
N HIS A 30 -4.99 -34.03 -14.45
CA HIS A 30 -6.43 -34.23 -14.32
C HIS A 30 -7.02 -32.97 -13.68
N GLY A 31 -7.39 -32.00 -14.51
CA GLY A 31 -8.00 -30.76 -14.03
C GLY A 31 -7.09 -29.91 -13.12
N PRO A 32 -7.65 -28.95 -12.37
CA PRO A 32 -6.87 -27.93 -11.64
C PRO A 32 -6.19 -28.44 -10.36
N ASP A 33 -6.35 -29.73 -10.00
CA ASP A 33 -5.90 -30.25 -8.71
C ASP A 33 -4.72 -31.23 -8.84
N VAL A 34 -3.66 -30.99 -8.07
CA VAL A 34 -2.55 -31.93 -7.88
C VAL A 34 -2.81 -32.73 -6.61
N SER A 35 -3.13 -34.02 -6.74
CA SER A 35 -3.32 -34.88 -5.56
C SER A 35 -1.97 -35.29 -4.94
N LEU A 36 -1.89 -35.35 -3.60
CA LEU A 36 -0.67 -35.68 -2.84
C LEU A 36 -0.04 -37.04 -3.20
N ALA A 37 -0.76 -37.92 -3.88
CA ALA A 37 -0.22 -39.19 -4.37
C ALA A 37 0.86 -38.98 -5.45
N GLN A 38 0.85 -37.86 -6.18
CA GLN A 38 1.79 -37.58 -7.29
C GLN A 38 3.06 -36.84 -6.90
N LEU A 39 3.14 -36.27 -5.70
CA LEU A 39 4.39 -35.74 -5.15
C LEU A 39 5.14 -36.93 -4.51
N GLY A 40 5.89 -37.66 -5.33
CA GLY A 40 6.57 -38.88 -4.90
C GLY A 40 7.28 -38.75 -3.55
N ARG A 41 7.10 -39.74 -2.65
CA ARG A 41 7.82 -39.82 -1.37
C ARG A 41 9.33 -39.66 -1.63
N SER A 42 9.95 -38.56 -1.17
CA SER A 42 11.41 -38.58 -0.99
C SER A 42 11.67 -39.29 0.33
N PRO A 43 12.52 -40.33 0.37
CA PRO A 43 12.81 -41.02 1.62
C PRO A 43 13.57 -40.17 2.64
N ARG A 44 14.22 -39.06 2.24
CA ARG A 44 14.92 -38.14 3.13
C ARG A 44 14.86 -36.71 2.57
N GLY A 45 14.41 -35.77 3.39
CA GLY A 45 14.33 -34.34 3.06
C GLY A 45 12.89 -33.82 3.11
N ALA A 46 12.66 -32.82 3.95
CA ALA A 46 11.40 -32.11 4.03
C ALA A 46 10.99 -31.63 2.63
N ARG A 47 9.83 -32.06 2.15
CA ARG A 47 9.26 -31.61 0.87
C ARG A 47 8.29 -30.48 1.16
N THR A 48 8.78 -29.25 1.11
CA THR A 48 7.91 -28.07 1.17
C THR A 48 7.39 -27.80 -0.23
N VAL A 49 6.11 -28.09 -0.46
CA VAL A 49 5.39 -27.59 -1.63
C VAL A 49 4.82 -26.24 -1.27
N THR A 50 5.52 -25.19 -1.70
CA THR A 50 5.03 -23.81 -1.61
C THR A 50 4.62 -23.35 -2.99
N PHE A 51 3.36 -23.59 -3.33
CA PHE A 51 2.62 -22.72 -4.25
C PHE A 51 2.09 -21.55 -3.42
N PRO A 52 1.68 -20.40 -4.00
CA PRO A 52 1.33 -19.20 -3.23
C PRO A 52 0.51 -19.60 -2.00
N ILE A 53 0.99 -19.22 -0.81
CA ILE A 53 0.35 -19.60 0.45
C ILE A 53 -1.12 -19.24 0.28
N SER A 54 -2.00 -20.24 0.25
CA SER A 54 -3.42 -19.98 0.05
C SER A 54 -3.87 -19.02 1.14
N ILE A 55 -4.79 -18.13 0.82
CA ILE A 55 -5.32 -17.14 1.78
C ILE A 55 -5.74 -17.83 3.10
N ALA A 56 -6.21 -19.08 3.01
CA ALA A 56 -6.58 -19.93 4.14
C ALA A 56 -5.40 -20.24 5.08
N LYS A 57 -4.18 -20.37 4.54
CA LYS A 57 -2.93 -20.52 5.28
C LYS A 57 -2.26 -19.20 5.66
N GLY A 58 -2.76 -18.06 5.19
CA GLY A 58 -2.36 -16.71 5.63
C GLY A 58 -2.91 -16.33 7.02
N GLY A 59 -3.24 -17.30 7.86
CA GLY A 59 -3.82 -17.09 9.20
C GLY A 59 -5.30 -16.71 9.23
N THR A 60 -5.91 -16.40 8.08
CA THR A 60 -7.32 -15.94 8.01
C THR A 60 -8.35 -17.07 7.84
N GLY A 61 -7.93 -18.28 7.43
CA GLY A 61 -8.86 -19.37 7.10
C GLY A 61 -9.73 -19.15 5.86
N ALA A 62 -9.60 -18.00 5.17
CA ALA A 62 -10.44 -17.62 4.05
C ALA A 62 -10.00 -18.23 2.72
N ILE A 63 -10.95 -18.65 1.87
CA ILE A 63 -10.68 -19.14 0.50
C ILE A 63 -10.88 -18.06 -0.57
N THR A 64 -11.29 -16.85 -0.18
CA THR A 64 -11.45 -15.69 -1.07
C THR A 64 -10.79 -14.45 -0.47
N ALA A 65 -10.35 -13.52 -1.32
CA ALA A 65 -9.78 -12.25 -0.86
C ALA A 65 -10.78 -11.39 -0.05
N ALA A 66 -12.08 -11.48 -0.37
CA ALA A 66 -13.12 -10.79 0.39
C ALA A 66 -13.23 -11.33 1.83
N ALA A 67 -13.33 -12.65 1.99
CA ALA A 67 -13.38 -13.27 3.31
C ALA A 67 -12.08 -13.04 4.10
N ALA A 68 -10.93 -12.95 3.43
CA ALA A 68 -9.65 -12.63 4.08
C ALA A 68 -9.64 -11.22 4.69
N ARG A 69 -10.13 -10.21 3.94
CA ARG A 69 -10.21 -8.83 4.41
C ARG A 69 -11.14 -8.71 5.62
N THR A 70 -12.27 -9.41 5.56
CA THR A 70 -13.21 -9.51 6.70
C THR A 70 -12.54 -10.16 7.91
N ALA A 71 -11.86 -11.29 7.73
CA ALA A 71 -11.20 -12.02 8.82
C ALA A 71 -10.01 -11.26 9.43
N LEU A 72 -9.28 -10.50 8.62
CA LEU A 72 -8.17 -9.66 9.08
C LEU A 72 -8.64 -8.33 9.69
N VAL A 73 -9.94 -8.03 9.59
CA VAL A 73 -10.55 -6.76 10.04
C VAL A 73 -9.82 -5.55 9.44
N VAL A 74 -9.27 -5.69 8.23
CA VAL A 74 -8.66 -4.54 7.54
C VAL A 74 -9.78 -3.63 7.09
N PRO A 75 -9.86 -2.39 7.62
CA PRO A 75 -10.85 -1.44 7.15
C PRO A 75 -10.66 -1.24 5.65
N ASN A 76 -11.72 -1.51 4.88
CA ASN A 76 -11.65 -1.33 3.44
C ASN A 76 -11.59 0.17 3.14
N VAL A 77 -10.44 0.65 2.69
CA VAL A 77 -10.18 2.07 2.36
C VAL A 77 -11.12 2.59 1.26
N ALA A 78 -11.74 1.71 0.47
CA ALA A 78 -12.72 2.07 -0.56
C ALA A 78 -14.18 2.15 -0.04
N THR A 79 -14.43 1.89 1.23
CA THR A 79 -15.77 1.98 1.84
C THR A 79 -15.70 2.70 3.18
N ALA A 80 -16.81 3.28 3.64
CA ALA A 80 -16.88 3.86 4.98
C ALA A 80 -16.50 2.80 6.04
N ALA A 81 -15.63 3.19 6.97
CA ALA A 81 -15.18 2.35 8.06
C ALA A 81 -15.27 3.11 9.39
N GLU A 82 -15.58 2.39 10.46
CA GLU A 82 -15.55 2.91 11.82
C GLU A 82 -14.16 2.65 12.43
N TRP A 83 -13.53 3.71 12.93
CA TRP A 83 -12.22 3.65 13.57
C TRP A 83 -12.39 3.82 15.08
N THR A 84 -11.90 2.85 15.86
CA THR A 84 -11.97 2.91 17.34
C THR A 84 -10.86 3.76 17.97
N ALA A 85 -9.93 4.26 17.15
CA ALA A 85 -8.85 5.16 17.54
C ALA A 85 -8.68 6.28 16.49
N ALA A 86 -8.22 7.44 16.95
CA ALA A 86 -7.97 8.59 16.07
C ALA A 86 -6.93 8.25 15.00
N GLN A 87 -7.16 8.76 13.79
CA GLN A 87 -6.18 8.76 12.71
C GLN A 87 -5.75 10.20 12.50
N ASN A 88 -4.45 10.46 12.52
CA ASN A 88 -3.89 11.79 12.37
C ASN A 88 -2.92 11.85 11.20
N PHE A 89 -2.70 13.05 10.69
CA PHE A 89 -1.60 13.34 9.80
C PHE A 89 -0.33 13.59 10.62
N ASN A 90 0.81 13.14 10.12
CA ASN A 90 2.08 13.52 10.71
C ASN A 90 2.40 14.97 10.32
N GLU A 91 2.69 15.82 11.30
CA GLU A 91 3.09 17.20 11.03
C GLU A 91 4.55 17.24 10.58
N VAL A 92 4.79 17.72 9.35
CA VAL A 92 6.12 17.79 8.75
C VAL A 92 6.70 19.19 8.91
N ALA A 93 7.94 19.30 9.39
CA ALA A 93 8.68 20.55 9.35
C ALA A 93 9.15 20.82 7.91
N LEU A 94 8.76 21.96 7.36
CA LEU A 94 9.32 22.46 6.11
C LEU A 94 10.68 23.12 6.39
N THR A 95 11.55 23.08 5.40
CA THR A 95 12.82 23.79 5.44
C THR A 95 12.56 25.29 5.25
N ASP A 96 13.04 26.10 6.18
CA ASP A 96 13.05 27.56 6.02
C ASP A 96 14.13 27.96 5.01
N GLY A 97 13.70 28.63 3.95
CA GLY A 97 14.53 29.12 2.86
C GLY A 97 13.86 30.32 2.20
N ALA A 98 14.59 31.08 1.38
CA ALA A 98 14.02 32.23 0.67
C ALA A 98 12.72 31.88 -0.08
N ASN A 99 12.68 30.67 -0.63
CA ASN A 99 11.52 30.01 -1.19
C ASN A 99 11.26 28.72 -0.40
N ILE A 100 10.05 28.58 0.13
CA ILE A 100 9.58 27.43 0.91
C ILE A 100 8.72 26.58 -0.01
N SER A 101 9.14 25.34 -0.23
CA SER A 101 8.34 24.36 -0.96
C SER A 101 7.46 23.57 0.00
N TRP A 102 6.18 23.41 -0.36
CA TRP A 102 5.21 22.63 0.41
C TRP A 102 4.55 21.57 -0.48
N ASN A 103 4.85 20.30 -0.24
CA ASN A 103 4.31 19.18 -1.00
C ASN A 103 3.05 18.61 -0.33
N TRP A 104 1.88 18.94 -0.87
CA TRP A 104 0.59 18.52 -0.33
C TRP A 104 0.28 17.03 -0.49
N GLU A 105 1.03 16.29 -1.31
CA GLU A 105 0.89 14.83 -1.44
C GLU A 105 1.36 14.11 -0.16
N THR A 106 2.44 14.63 0.44
CA THR A 106 3.12 13.97 1.57
C THR A 106 3.05 14.77 2.87
N GLN A 107 2.66 16.05 2.80
CA GLN A 107 2.71 17.01 3.90
C GLN A 107 1.37 17.72 4.08
N GLN A 108 0.28 16.95 4.19
CA GLN A 108 -1.07 17.49 4.42
C GLN A 108 -1.18 18.33 5.71
N ALA A 109 -0.36 18.02 6.72
CA ALA A 109 -0.12 18.87 7.89
C ALA A 109 1.36 19.25 7.93
N ALA A 110 1.65 20.54 7.92
CA ALA A 110 3.03 21.05 7.92
C ALA A 110 3.23 22.20 8.91
N ARG A 111 4.48 22.46 9.25
CA ARG A 111 4.90 23.68 9.97
C ARG A 111 6.15 24.30 9.36
N VAL A 112 6.30 25.60 9.50
CA VAL A 112 7.55 26.30 9.21
C VAL A 112 7.77 27.40 10.23
N THR A 113 9.01 27.56 10.68
CA THR A 113 9.44 28.72 11.47
C THR A 113 10.16 29.68 10.55
N LEU A 114 9.64 30.90 10.42
CA LEU A 114 10.24 31.93 9.58
C LEU A 114 11.36 32.62 10.35
N THR A 115 12.55 32.69 9.75
CA THR A 115 13.68 33.46 10.31
C THR A 115 14.04 34.69 9.47
N ASP A 116 13.28 34.96 8.41
CA ASP A 116 13.40 36.11 7.52
C ASP A 116 12.10 36.23 6.70
N ASN A 117 11.98 37.24 5.84
CA ASN A 117 10.92 37.35 4.85
C ASN A 117 11.03 36.25 3.79
N ARG A 118 9.97 35.44 3.64
CA ARG A 118 9.96 34.26 2.76
C ARG A 118 8.87 34.32 1.69
N THR A 119 9.01 33.42 0.72
CA THR A 119 7.98 33.11 -0.27
C THR A 119 7.54 31.67 -0.10
N LEU A 120 6.24 31.42 0.04
CA LEU A 120 5.66 30.09 -0.08
C LEU A 120 5.40 29.79 -1.54
N ASP A 121 6.17 28.87 -2.11
CA ASP A 121 6.04 28.50 -3.51
C ASP A 121 4.70 27.81 -3.78
N ASN A 122 4.26 27.86 -5.04
CA ASN A 122 3.19 26.98 -5.47
C ASN A 122 3.64 25.51 -5.32
N PRO A 123 2.81 24.63 -4.78
CA PRO A 123 3.01 23.19 -4.91
C PRO A 123 3.09 22.82 -6.40
N THR A 124 3.78 21.73 -6.76
CA THR A 124 3.78 21.27 -8.16
C THR A 124 2.39 20.76 -8.54
N ALA A 125 1.96 20.93 -9.80
CA ALA A 125 0.58 20.64 -10.25
C ALA A 125 0.07 19.25 -9.85
N ASP A 126 0.95 18.24 -9.83
CA ASP A 126 0.59 16.87 -9.47
C ASP A 126 0.31 16.67 -7.97
N THR A 127 0.74 17.61 -7.12
CA THR A 127 0.67 17.49 -5.65
C THR A 127 -0.60 18.08 -5.04
N PHE A 128 -1.39 18.87 -5.80
CA PHE A 128 -2.63 19.50 -5.31
C PHE A 128 -3.84 19.27 -6.24
N PRO A 129 -4.23 18.02 -6.54
CA PRO A 129 -5.44 17.76 -7.31
C PRO A 129 -6.70 18.34 -6.62
N ALA A 130 -7.76 18.56 -7.40
CA ALA A 130 -9.04 19.02 -6.88
C ALA A 130 -9.55 18.15 -5.73
N GLY A 131 -10.07 18.79 -4.67
CA GLY A 131 -10.56 18.11 -3.47
C GLY A 131 -9.52 17.94 -2.36
N ARG A 132 -8.26 18.33 -2.59
CA ARG A 132 -7.19 18.21 -1.59
C ARG A 132 -7.30 19.32 -0.54
N PHE A 133 -7.19 18.94 0.73
CA PHE A 133 -7.01 19.87 1.85
C PHE A 133 -5.60 19.77 2.40
N ALA A 134 -5.04 20.88 2.85
CA ALA A 134 -3.81 20.91 3.63
C ALA A 134 -3.80 22.10 4.60
N SER A 135 -3.01 21.98 5.68
CA SER A 135 -2.79 23.07 6.64
C SER A 135 -1.30 23.28 6.92
N LEU A 136 -0.93 24.55 7.07
CA LEU A 136 0.42 24.99 7.40
C LEU A 136 0.36 25.87 8.64
N ARG A 137 1.09 25.45 9.67
CA ARG A 137 1.38 26.27 10.84
C ARG A 137 2.59 27.15 10.53
N VAL A 138 2.37 28.45 10.45
CA VAL A 138 3.42 29.44 10.25
C VAL A 138 3.80 30.00 11.60
N ILE A 139 5.08 29.92 11.94
CA ILE A 139 5.60 30.28 13.27
C ILE A 139 6.63 31.39 13.07
N GLN A 140 6.54 32.48 13.84
CA GLN A 140 7.60 33.49 13.90
C GLN A 140 8.80 32.94 14.70
N ASP A 141 10.00 33.39 14.37
CA ASP A 141 11.11 33.27 15.31
C ASP A 141 10.90 34.17 16.54
N ALA A 142 11.80 34.09 17.51
CA ALA A 142 11.70 34.86 18.75
C ALA A 142 11.75 36.40 18.54
N GLY A 143 12.21 36.86 17.37
CA GLY A 143 12.31 38.29 17.01
C GLY A 143 11.04 38.84 16.35
N GLY A 144 10.34 38.00 15.58
CA GLY A 144 8.98 38.26 15.10
C GLY A 144 8.83 39.47 14.19
N THR A 145 9.36 39.48 12.99
CA THR A 145 9.08 40.58 12.03
C THR A 145 8.87 40.08 10.61
N ASN A 146 8.70 38.77 10.48
CA ASN A 146 8.85 38.09 9.21
C ASN A 146 7.52 38.05 8.47
N THR A 147 7.59 38.25 7.17
CA THR A 147 6.45 38.15 6.27
C THR A 147 6.54 36.88 5.44
N LEU A 148 5.37 36.38 5.01
CA LEU A 148 5.26 35.30 4.05
C LEU A 148 4.48 35.82 2.83
N SER A 149 5.17 35.88 1.70
CA SER A 149 4.53 36.06 0.40
C SER A 149 4.15 34.71 -0.19
N TYR A 150 3.24 34.69 -1.16
CA TYR A 150 2.67 33.46 -1.71
C TYR A 150 2.82 33.42 -3.22
N GLY A 151 2.98 32.22 -3.77
CA GLY A 151 2.89 32.00 -5.21
C GLY A 151 1.51 32.38 -5.79
N ASN A 152 1.43 32.47 -7.12
CA ASN A 152 0.23 32.98 -7.80
C ASN A 152 -0.96 32.00 -7.81
N ALA A 153 -0.80 30.75 -7.35
CA ALA A 153 -1.91 29.81 -7.24
C ALA A 153 -2.73 30.01 -5.96
N TYR A 154 -2.18 30.67 -4.95
CA TYR A 154 -2.85 30.93 -3.68
C TYR A 154 -3.87 32.07 -3.86
N ASP A 155 -5.14 31.74 -3.64
CA ASP A 155 -6.28 32.67 -3.70
C ASP A 155 -6.86 32.86 -2.29
N PHE A 156 -6.95 34.12 -1.88
CA PHE A 156 -7.42 34.53 -0.56
C PHE A 156 -8.73 35.31 -0.68
N PRO A 157 -9.57 35.35 0.36
CA PRO A 157 -10.82 36.11 0.34
C PRO A 157 -10.62 37.55 -0.15
N GLY A 158 -11.33 37.91 -1.23
CA GLY A 158 -11.23 39.24 -1.84
C GLY A 158 -9.91 39.51 -2.58
N GLY A 159 -9.13 38.48 -2.92
CA GLY A 159 -7.86 38.61 -3.64
C GLY A 159 -6.76 39.33 -2.86
N THR A 160 -6.90 39.43 -1.54
CA THR A 160 -5.97 40.17 -0.68
C THR A 160 -5.18 39.20 0.20
N THR A 161 -3.86 39.22 0.07
CA THR A 161 -2.96 38.43 0.92
C THR A 161 -3.10 38.85 2.39
N PRO A 162 -3.34 37.91 3.31
CA PRO A 162 -3.38 38.19 4.73
C PRO A 162 -2.02 38.67 5.27
N THR A 163 -2.05 39.52 6.29
CA THR A 163 -0.85 39.91 7.04
C THR A 163 -0.67 38.94 8.22
N LEU A 164 0.52 38.37 8.36
CA LEU A 164 0.87 37.50 9.49
C LEU A 164 0.95 38.28 10.79
N THR A 165 0.75 37.57 11.90
CA THR A 165 1.12 38.07 13.22
C THR A 165 2.65 38.14 13.30
N THR A 166 3.18 39.28 13.74
CA THR A 166 4.62 39.54 13.86
C THR A 166 5.02 39.72 15.32
N ASP A 167 4.41 38.98 16.23
CA ASP A 167 4.97 38.88 17.58
C ASP A 167 5.99 37.74 17.59
N GLY A 168 7.02 37.85 18.43
CA GLY A 168 7.98 36.77 18.62
C GLY A 168 7.27 35.47 19.01
N ASP A 169 7.65 34.36 18.39
CA ASP A 169 7.04 33.03 18.58
C ASP A 169 5.54 32.94 18.24
N ALA A 170 4.97 33.96 17.59
CA ALA A 170 3.57 33.95 17.17
C ALA A 170 3.29 32.79 16.21
N VAL A 171 2.08 32.24 16.31
CA VAL A 171 1.63 31.11 15.49
C VAL A 171 0.38 31.52 14.71
N ASP A 172 0.47 31.45 13.40
CA ASP A 172 -0.68 31.59 12.50
C ASP A 172 -0.96 30.25 11.81
N LEU A 173 -2.24 29.95 11.54
CA LEU A 173 -2.66 28.71 10.90
C LEU A 173 -3.30 28.98 9.55
N LEU A 174 -2.56 28.64 8.49
CA LEU A 174 -3.03 28.68 7.11
C LEU A 174 -3.77 27.37 6.80
N THR A 175 -5.02 27.47 6.35
CA THR A 175 -5.84 26.32 5.91
C THR A 175 -6.23 26.52 4.46
N CYS A 176 -6.00 25.51 3.64
CA CYS A 176 -6.17 25.63 2.21
C CYS A 176 -6.87 24.41 1.59
N TYR A 177 -7.55 24.67 0.47
CA TYR A 177 -8.27 23.71 -0.34
C TYR A 177 -7.93 23.91 -1.82
N SER A 178 -7.64 22.83 -2.54
CA SER A 178 -7.45 22.87 -3.98
C SER A 178 -8.75 22.58 -4.73
N ASP A 179 -9.12 23.44 -5.68
CA ASP A 179 -10.17 23.16 -6.68
C ASP A 179 -9.61 22.52 -7.96
N GLY A 180 -8.31 22.23 -8.00
CA GLY A 180 -7.57 21.70 -9.14
C GLY A 180 -6.97 22.75 -10.07
N THR A 181 -7.27 24.04 -9.85
CA THR A 181 -6.72 25.18 -10.60
C THR A 181 -6.08 26.19 -9.65
N ALA A 182 -6.80 26.59 -8.61
CA ALA A 182 -6.38 27.52 -7.57
C ALA A 182 -6.35 26.84 -6.19
N ILE A 183 -5.62 27.46 -5.27
CA ILE A 183 -5.48 27.05 -3.88
C ILE A 183 -6.22 28.07 -3.03
N LEU A 184 -7.46 27.75 -2.66
CA LEU A 184 -8.33 28.59 -1.86
C LEU A 184 -7.87 28.54 -0.40
N CYS A 185 -7.41 29.65 0.15
CA CYS A 185 -6.82 29.69 1.47
C CYS A 185 -7.47 30.71 2.41
N THR A 186 -7.47 30.39 3.70
CA THR A 186 -7.74 31.34 4.79
C THR A 186 -6.68 31.18 5.86
N ILE A 187 -6.45 32.23 6.64
CA ILE A 187 -5.53 32.18 7.78
C ILE A 187 -6.26 32.54 9.07
N SER A 188 -5.99 31.78 10.13
CA SER A 188 -6.35 32.14 11.50
C SER A 188 -5.11 32.72 12.17
N LEU A 189 -5.20 33.95 12.64
CA LEU A 189 -4.06 34.70 13.19
C LEU A 189 -3.96 34.52 14.71
N ASP A 190 -2.73 34.57 15.22
CA ASP A 190 -2.39 34.67 16.64
C ASP A 190 -3.01 33.57 17.53
N MET A 191 -2.74 32.31 17.16
CA MET A 191 -3.16 31.15 17.92
C MET A 191 -2.41 31.09 19.27
N LYS A 192 -3.15 31.06 20.38
CA LYS A 192 -2.61 30.96 21.75
C LYS A 192 -2.55 29.53 22.27
#